data_AF-A0A6A4WFD9-F1
#
_entry.id   AF-A0A6A4WFD9-F1
#
_cell.length_a   1.000
_cell.length_b   1.000
_cell.length_c   1.000
_cell.angle_alpha   90.00
_cell.angle_beta   90.00
_cell.angle_gamma   90.00
#
_symmetry.space_group_name_H-M   'P 1'
#
loop_
_entity.id
_entity.type
_entity.pdbx_description
1 polymer ?
#
loop_
_entity_poly.entity_id
_entity_poly.type
_entity_poly.pdbx_seq_one_letter_code
_entity_poly.pdbx_strand_id
1 'polypeptide(L)'
;MASRTRKHNDFVSGPMRDKPTSSLPGLGEKAAGKLVAQGYPRANMVLGQFLVLGQSREPFVSWLQSASHCNDGQAADCYQALHDWCQQFL
;
A
#
# COMPACT_ATOMS: atom_id res chain seq x y z
N MET A 1 -7.21 14.78 14.53
CA MET A 1 -7.97 13.71 13.86
C MET A 1 -7.47 13.61 12.44
N ALA A 2 -6.84 12.49 12.04
CA ALA A 2 -6.34 12.34 10.68
C ALA A 2 -7.54 12.16 9.72
N SER A 3 -7.76 13.12 8.83
CA SER A 3 -8.75 13.02 7.75
C SER A 3 -8.30 11.96 6.75
N ARG A 4 -8.76 10.71 6.94
CA ARG A 4 -8.51 9.61 6.01
C ARG A 4 -9.16 9.92 4.66
N THR A 5 -8.43 9.72 3.57
CA THR A 5 -8.95 9.95 2.21
C THR A 5 -10.08 8.97 1.90
N ARG A 6 -11.01 9.34 1.00
CA ARG A 6 -12.10 8.45 0.55
C ARG A 6 -11.54 7.12 0.02
N LYS A 7 -10.42 7.19 -0.72
CA LYS A 7 -9.67 6.03 -1.23
C LYS A 7 -9.17 5.12 -0.10
N HIS A 8 -8.72 5.68 1.03
CA HIS A 8 -8.33 4.89 2.20
C HIS A 8 -9.53 4.15 2.80
N ASN A 9 -10.65 4.85 3.03
CA ASN A 9 -11.86 4.21 3.57
C ASN A 9 -12.40 3.10 2.65
N ASP A 10 -12.43 3.33 1.33
CA ASP A 10 -12.86 2.34 0.34
C ASP A 10 -11.91 1.13 0.26
N PHE A 11 -10.64 1.33 0.63
CA PHE A 11 -9.65 0.27 0.67
C PHE A 11 -9.84 -0.61 1.92
N VAL A 12 -9.97 0.01 3.10
CA VAL A 12 -10.09 -0.68 4.40
C VAL A 12 -11.50 -1.18 4.71
N SER A 13 -12.53 -0.82 3.93
CA SER A 13 -13.91 -1.27 4.18
C SER A 13 -14.21 -2.71 3.76
N GLY A 14 -13.27 -3.41 3.13
CA GLY A 14 -13.50 -4.77 2.64
C GLY A 14 -12.23 -5.55 2.30
N PRO A 15 -12.37 -6.84 1.96
CA PRO A 15 -11.23 -7.71 1.67
C PRO A 15 -10.46 -7.22 0.44
N MET A 16 -9.12 -7.17 0.57
CA MET A 16 -8.21 -6.67 -0.46
C MET A 16 -8.17 -7.56 -1.72
N ARG A 17 -8.36 -8.88 -1.55
CA ARG A 17 -8.40 -9.95 -2.58
C ARG A 17 -7.65 -9.61 -3.88
N ASP A 18 -8.37 -9.11 -4.88
CA ASP A 18 -7.89 -8.87 -6.25
C ASP A 18 -7.88 -7.40 -6.66
N LYS A 19 -7.94 -6.48 -5.69
CA LYS A 19 -7.82 -5.04 -5.98
C LYS A 19 -6.45 -4.78 -6.65
N PRO A 20 -6.40 -3.96 -7.71
CA PRO A 20 -5.14 -3.63 -8.37
C PRO A 20 -4.25 -2.80 -7.44
N THR A 21 -2.93 -2.82 -7.67
CA THR A 21 -1.97 -2.02 -6.90
C THR A 21 -2.26 -0.52 -6.95
N SER A 22 -2.88 -0.03 -8.03
CA SER A 22 -3.35 1.36 -8.16
C SER A 22 -4.47 1.73 -7.20
N SER A 23 -5.19 0.76 -6.61
CA SER A 23 -6.21 1.00 -5.59
C SER A 23 -5.61 1.28 -4.20
N LEU A 24 -4.33 1.02 -3.97
CA LEU A 24 -3.68 1.34 -2.70
C LEU A 24 -3.66 2.86 -2.46
N PRO A 25 -4.00 3.32 -1.25
CA PRO A 25 -3.82 4.71 -0.86
C PRO A 25 -2.36 5.14 -0.99
N GLY A 26 -2.12 6.40 -1.34
CA GLY A 26 -0.78 6.93 -1.59
C GLY A 26 -0.15 6.54 -2.94
N LEU A 27 -0.59 5.44 -3.58
CA LEU A 27 -0.09 5.05 -4.90
C LEU A 27 -0.92 5.67 -6.03
N GLY A 28 -0.26 6.50 -6.85
CA GLY A 28 -0.80 6.97 -8.13
C GLY A 28 -0.50 6.02 -9.29
N GLU A 29 -1.08 6.26 -10.47
CA GLU A 29 -0.92 5.38 -11.64
C GLU A 29 0.54 5.12 -12.03
N LYS A 30 1.39 6.15 -11.99
CA LYS A 30 2.82 6.00 -12.30
C LYS A 30 3.55 5.09 -11.31
N ALA A 31 3.28 5.25 -10.02
CA ALA A 31 3.89 4.44 -8.95
C ALA A 31 3.39 2.99 -9.02
N ALA A 32 2.08 2.82 -9.26
CA ALA A 32 1.46 1.50 -9.45
C ALA A 32 2.00 0.81 -10.71
N GLY A 33 2.18 1.52 -11.82
CA GLY A 33 2.75 0.97 -13.06
C GLY A 33 4.17 0.43 -12.88
N LYS A 34 5.00 1.09 -12.07
CA LYS A 34 6.34 0.61 -11.72
C LYS A 34 6.30 -0.65 -10.86
N LEU A 35 5.42 -0.68 -9.87
CA LEU A 35 5.20 -1.88 -9.05
C LEU A 35 4.69 -3.06 -9.88
N VAL A 36 3.76 -2.81 -10.82
CA VAL A 36 3.28 -3.83 -11.77
C VAL A 36 4.44 -4.38 -12.61
N ALA A 37 5.31 -3.51 -13.14
CA ALA A 37 6.48 -3.91 -13.90
C ALA A 37 7.51 -4.70 -13.07
N GLN A 38 7.54 -4.50 -11.75
CA GLN A 38 8.37 -5.26 -10.82
C GLN A 38 7.72 -6.58 -10.34
N GLY A 39 6.53 -6.92 -10.84
CA GLY A 39 5.84 -8.16 -10.47
C GLY A 39 4.82 -8.01 -9.34
N TYR A 40 4.39 -6.78 -9.00
CA TYR A 40 3.34 -6.49 -8.04
C TYR A 40 2.09 -5.88 -8.72
N PRO A 41 1.35 -6.63 -9.57
CA PRO A 41 0.15 -6.15 -10.24
C PRO A 41 -1.05 -5.94 -9.31
N ARG A 42 -1.08 -6.61 -8.14
CA ARG A 42 -2.23 -6.64 -7.23
C ARG A 42 -1.83 -6.20 -5.82
N ALA A 43 -2.79 -5.61 -5.10
CA ALA A 43 -2.58 -5.09 -3.75
C ALA A 43 -2.21 -6.19 -2.74
N ASN A 44 -2.72 -7.41 -2.90
CA ASN A 44 -2.37 -8.56 -2.06
C ASN A 44 -0.88 -8.94 -2.14
N MET A 45 -0.22 -8.72 -3.28
CA MET A 45 1.21 -8.97 -3.43
C MET A 45 2.04 -7.92 -2.67
N VAL A 46 1.62 -6.66 -2.71
CA VAL A 46 2.24 -5.59 -1.90
C VAL A 46 2.03 -5.85 -0.41
N LEU A 47 0.85 -6.33 -0.02
CA LEU A 47 0.58 -6.78 1.35
C LEU A 47 1.50 -7.94 1.74
N GLY A 48 1.73 -8.91 0.86
CA GLY A 48 2.68 -10.01 1.12
C GLY A 48 4.07 -9.47 1.45
N GLN A 49 4.58 -8.52 0.66
CA GLN A 49 5.86 -7.86 0.95
C GLN A 49 5.85 -7.09 2.28
N PHE A 50 4.75 -6.40 2.59
CA PHE A 50 4.57 -5.72 3.88
C PHE A 50 4.66 -6.68 5.07
N LEU A 51 4.09 -7.88 4.95
CA LEU A 51 4.15 -8.92 5.98
C LEU A 51 5.55 -9.53 6.11
N VAL A 52 6.25 -9.74 4.99
CA VAL A 52 7.66 -10.20 4.99
C VAL A 52 8.57 -9.21 5.72
N LEU A 53 8.29 -7.90 5.58
CA LEU A 53 9.00 -6.83 6.30
C LEU A 53 8.55 -6.65 7.76
N GLY A 54 7.78 -7.60 8.31
CA GLY A 54 7.35 -7.60 9.70
C GLY A 54 6.45 -6.41 10.06
N GLN A 55 5.66 -5.91 9.11
CA GLN A 55 4.74 -4.77 9.29
C GLN A 55 5.43 -3.48 9.75
N SER A 56 6.75 -3.38 9.57
CA SER A 56 7.54 -2.25 10.05
C SER A 56 7.47 -1.08 9.08
N ARG A 57 7.25 0.13 9.62
CA ARG A 57 7.08 1.35 8.83
C ARG A 57 8.30 1.71 8.01
N GLU A 58 9.47 1.81 8.63
CA GLU A 58 10.69 2.27 7.94
C GLU A 58 11.13 1.33 6.81
N PRO A 59 11.22 0.00 7.02
CA PRO A 59 11.60 -0.93 5.95
C PRO A 59 10.60 -0.90 4.80
N PHE A 60 9.31 -0.85 5.10
CA PHE A 60 8.28 -0.81 4.06
C PHE A 60 8.30 0.49 3.26
N VAL A 61 8.40 1.64 3.94
CA VAL A 61 8.47 2.95 3.28
C VAL A 61 9.71 3.03 2.38
N SER A 62 10.88 2.62 2.87
CA SER A 62 12.12 2.61 2.09
C SER A 62 12.04 1.68 0.87
N TRP A 63 11.48 0.49 1.05
CA TRP A 63 11.23 -0.44 -0.06
C TRP A 63 10.27 0.17 -1.09
N LEU A 64 9.15 0.73 -0.64
CA LEU A 64 8.11 1.27 -1.53
C LEU A 64 8.62 2.47 -2.33
N GLN A 65 9.44 3.32 -1.73
CA GLN A 65 10.12 4.42 -2.40
C GLN A 65 11.10 3.90 -3.45
N SER A 66 11.89 2.87 -3.12
CA SER A 66 12.83 2.28 -4.08
C SER A 66 12.11 1.57 -5.23
N ALA A 67 10.98 0.90 -4.95
CA ALA A 67 10.20 0.16 -5.93
C ALA A 67 9.38 1.07 -6.86
N SER A 68 8.74 2.11 -6.31
CA SER A 68 7.75 2.91 -7.02
C SER A 68 8.16 4.37 -7.26
N HIS A 69 9.26 4.82 -6.64
CA HIS A 69 9.71 6.22 -6.59
C HIS A 69 8.63 7.19 -6.10
N CYS A 70 7.75 6.74 -5.20
CA CYS A 70 6.82 7.61 -4.50
C CYS A 70 7.55 8.47 -3.45
N ASN A 71 6.95 9.58 -3.03
CA ASN A 71 7.49 10.39 -1.93
C ASN A 71 7.16 9.80 -0.55
N ASP A 72 7.78 10.32 0.51
CA ASP A 72 7.54 9.91 1.90
C ASP A 72 6.07 9.96 2.31
N GLY A 73 5.34 11.00 1.92
CA GLY A 73 3.92 11.15 2.26
C GLY A 73 3.06 10.04 1.62
N GLN A 74 3.27 9.79 0.34
CA GLN A 74 2.60 8.70 -0.40
C GLN A 74 2.93 7.33 0.17
N ALA A 75 4.20 7.10 0.51
CA ALA A 75 4.62 5.84 1.11
C ALA A 75 4.01 5.64 2.51
N ALA A 76 3.97 6.71 3.31
CA ALA A 76 3.34 6.70 4.63
C ALA A 76 1.83 6.45 4.56
N ASP A 77 1.12 7.06 3.60
CA ASP A 77 -0.30 6.82 3.37
C ASP A 77 -0.60 5.37 2.99
N CYS A 78 0.25 4.79 2.14
CA CYS A 78 0.16 3.38 1.74
C CYS A 78 0.41 2.45 2.93
N TYR A 79 1.45 2.73 3.73
CA TYR A 79 1.74 2.00 4.96
C TYR A 79 0.55 2.02 5.92
N GLN A 80 0.00 3.22 6.19
CA GLN A 80 -1.11 3.35 7.14
C GLN A 80 -2.34 2.58 6.66
N ALA A 81 -2.63 2.61 5.36
CA ALA A 81 -3.74 1.85 4.79
C ALA A 81 -3.56 0.33 4.91
N LEU A 82 -2.36 -0.18 4.65
CA LEU A 82 -2.05 -1.61 4.81
C LEU A 82 -2.08 -2.02 6.28
N HIS A 83 -1.55 -1.18 7.17
CA HIS A 83 -1.58 -1.42 8.62
C HIS A 83 -3.01 -1.44 9.16
N ASP A 84 -3.83 -0.43 8.84
CA ASP A 84 -5.23 -0.35 9.25
C ASP A 84 -6.06 -1.51 8.67
N TRP A 85 -5.73 -1.99 7.46
CA TRP A 85 -6.35 -3.17 6.87
C TRP A 85 -5.93 -4.45 7.62
N CYS A 86 -4.64 -4.61 7.93
CA CYS A 86 -4.15 -5.76 8.71
C CYS A 86 -4.85 -5.82 10.07
N GLN A 87 -4.98 -4.70 10.78
CA GLN A 87 -5.66 -4.67 12.09
C GLN A 87 -7.15 -5.03 12.03
N GLN A 88 -7.79 -4.95 10.86
CA GLN A 88 -9.22 -5.25 10.70
C GLN A 88 -9.50 -6.66 10.18
N PHE A 89 -8.61 -7.23 9.37
CA PHE A 89 -8.88 -8.48 8.63
C PHE A 89 -7.84 -9.58 8.84
N LEU A 90 -6.74 -9.31 9.53
CA LEU A 90 -5.68 -10.27 9.86
C LEU A 90 -5.62 -10.49 11.38
#